data_AF-A0A6P0TVK1-F1
#
_entry.id   AF-A0A6P0TVK1-F1
#
_cell.length_a   1.000
_cell.length_b   1.000
_cell.length_c   1.000
_cell.angle_alpha   90.00
_cell.angle_beta   90.00
_cell.angle_gamma   90.00
#
_symmetry.space_group_name_H-M   'P 1'
#
loop_
_entity.id
_entity.type
_entity.pdbx_description
1 polymer ?
#
loop_
_entity_poly.entity_id
_entity_poly.type
_entity_poly.pdbx_seq_one_letter_code
_entity_poly.pdbx_strand_id
1 'polypeptide(L)'
;PVDLPIEIFTWTQGDSDQVPVGDEMEIDRIFDTAKVVLEEQNLTLQRTAITLTVTGELPELDEDELDEVEENDEEGEYYEELATFLHKDQKYAIYTPLDPFLIPARKSDNGKLELLSEEEFQQIQPMVQSMLEDQLFNDME
;
A
#
# COMPACT_ATOMS: atom_id res chain seq x y z
N PRO A 1 -0.13 -14.79 10.77
CA PRO A 1 -0.63 -13.80 9.79
C PRO A 1 -0.03 -12.43 10.09
N VAL A 2 0.86 -11.97 9.21
CA VAL A 2 1.30 -10.58 9.18
C VAL A 2 0.24 -9.83 8.39
N ASP A 3 -0.34 -8.77 8.96
CA ASP A 3 -1.26 -7.89 8.23
C ASP A 3 -0.40 -7.01 7.32
N LEU A 4 -0.50 -7.22 6.01
CA LEU A 4 0.22 -6.42 5.03
C LEU A 4 -0.69 -5.30 4.52
N PRO A 5 -0.23 -4.04 4.52
CA PRO A 5 -1.01 -2.94 4.00
C PRO A 5 -1.24 -3.12 2.51
N ILE A 6 -2.41 -2.72 2.02
CA ILE A 6 -2.67 -2.68 0.59
C ILE A 6 -3.27 -1.34 0.18
N GLU A 7 -3.09 -1.01 -1.10
CA GLU A 7 -3.69 0.15 -1.73
C GLU A 7 -4.37 -0.25 -3.03
N ILE A 8 -5.51 0.38 -3.32
CA ILE A 8 -6.30 0.11 -4.52
C ILE A 8 -6.16 1.29 -5.47
N PHE A 9 -5.81 1.00 -6.70
CA PHE A 9 -5.65 1.98 -7.77
C PHE A 9 -6.71 1.78 -8.84
N THR A 10 -7.02 2.85 -9.56
CA THR A 10 -7.94 2.87 -10.69
C THR A 10 -7.37 3.70 -11.84
N TRP A 11 -7.86 3.49 -13.05
CA TRP A 11 -7.46 4.28 -14.22
C TRP A 11 -8.46 5.39 -14.49
N THR A 12 -7.94 6.60 -14.73
CA THR A 12 -8.75 7.73 -15.13
C THR A 12 -9.19 7.57 -16.59
N GLN A 13 -10.44 7.92 -16.90
CA GLN A 13 -10.95 7.75 -18.26
C GLN A 13 -10.17 8.61 -19.27
N GLY A 14 -9.44 7.95 -20.18
CA GLY A 14 -8.64 8.61 -21.21
C GLY A 14 -7.19 8.88 -20.81
N ASP A 15 -6.77 8.38 -19.66
CA ASP A 15 -5.38 8.40 -19.19
C ASP A 15 -4.83 6.97 -19.08
N SER A 16 -3.52 6.82 -19.29
CA SER A 16 -2.80 5.57 -19.00
C SER A 16 -2.51 5.43 -17.51
N ASP A 17 -2.53 6.55 -16.78
CA ASP A 17 -1.95 6.63 -15.46
C ASP A 17 -2.93 6.14 -14.39
N GLN A 18 -2.39 5.40 -13.42
CA GLN A 18 -3.11 4.88 -12.26
C GLN A 18 -3.23 5.96 -11.19
N VAL A 19 -4.37 6.01 -10.50
CA VAL A 19 -4.60 6.90 -9.36
C VAL A 19 -5.12 6.13 -8.15
N PRO A 20 -4.67 6.45 -6.92
CA PRO A 20 -5.20 5.83 -5.72
C PRO A 20 -6.70 6.09 -5.54
N VAL A 21 -7.43 5.06 -5.10
CA VAL A 21 -8.85 5.18 -4.75
C VAL A 21 -8.97 5.74 -3.33
N GLY A 22 -9.01 7.07 -3.22
CA GLY A 22 -9.14 7.77 -1.93
C GLY A 22 -10.58 7.95 -1.41
N ASP A 23 -11.62 7.67 -2.21
CA ASP A 23 -13.02 7.81 -1.79
C ASP A 23 -13.51 6.55 -1.06
N GLU A 24 -13.82 6.68 0.23
CA GLU A 24 -14.37 5.57 1.04
C GLU A 24 -15.64 4.97 0.44
N MET A 25 -16.51 5.78 -0.19
CA MET A 25 -17.72 5.26 -0.83
C MET A 25 -17.40 4.44 -2.07
N GLU A 26 -16.27 4.69 -2.74
CA GLU A 26 -15.79 3.86 -3.83
C GLU A 26 -15.21 2.56 -3.31
N ILE A 27 -14.37 2.62 -2.27
CA ILE A 27 -13.85 1.45 -1.58
C ILE A 27 -15.00 0.53 -1.12
N ASP A 28 -16.04 1.07 -0.49
CA ASP A 28 -17.23 0.31 -0.08
C ASP A 28 -17.93 -0.39 -1.24
N ARG A 29 -17.98 0.23 -2.42
CA ARG A 29 -18.61 -0.34 -3.61
C ARG A 29 -17.82 -1.51 -4.19
N ILE A 30 -16.50 -1.43 -4.16
CA ILE A 30 -15.60 -2.42 -4.76
C ILE A 30 -15.11 -3.49 -3.79
N PHE A 31 -15.29 -3.28 -2.47
CA PHE A 31 -14.73 -4.11 -1.41
C PHE A 31 -15.04 -5.61 -1.58
N ASP A 32 -16.30 -5.96 -1.81
CA ASP A 32 -16.69 -7.36 -1.96
C ASP A 32 -16.09 -8.01 -3.20
N THR A 33 -15.88 -7.24 -4.28
CA THR A 33 -15.21 -7.73 -5.49
C THR A 33 -13.72 -7.94 -5.23
N ALA A 34 -13.06 -6.94 -4.65
CA ALA A 34 -11.64 -7.03 -4.27
C ALA A 34 -11.38 -8.22 -3.33
N LYS A 35 -12.27 -8.43 -2.36
CA LYS A 35 -12.18 -9.55 -1.42
C LYS A 35 -12.21 -10.90 -2.13
N VAL A 36 -13.16 -11.13 -3.04
CA VAL A 36 -13.28 -12.40 -3.78
C VAL A 36 -12.04 -12.66 -4.62
N VAL A 37 -11.52 -11.63 -5.28
CA VAL A 37 -10.34 -11.74 -6.14
C VAL A 37 -9.09 -12.06 -5.32
N LEU A 38 -8.92 -11.43 -4.16
CA LEU A 38 -7.81 -11.76 -3.24
C LEU A 38 -7.95 -13.18 -2.66
N GLU A 39 -9.17 -13.64 -2.38
CA GLU A 39 -9.40 -15.01 -1.89
C GLU A 39 -8.95 -16.07 -2.92
N GLU A 40 -9.00 -15.78 -4.23
CA GLU A 40 -8.44 -16.66 -5.28
C GLU A 40 -6.92 -16.82 -5.16
N GLN A 41 -6.23 -15.83 -4.60
CA GLN A 41 -4.79 -15.84 -4.32
C GLN A 41 -4.45 -16.32 -2.91
N ASN A 42 -5.39 -16.95 -2.18
CA ASN A 42 -5.24 -17.30 -0.77
C ASN A 42 -5.00 -16.09 0.16
N LEU A 43 -5.41 -14.89 -0.26
CA LEU A 43 -5.34 -13.67 0.52
C LEU A 43 -6.72 -13.28 1.06
N THR A 44 -6.76 -12.90 2.33
CA THR A 44 -7.97 -12.43 3.01
C THR A 44 -7.87 -10.94 3.23
N LEU A 45 -8.71 -10.18 2.51
CA LEU A 45 -8.86 -8.73 2.68
C LEU A 45 -9.53 -8.37 4.02
N GLN A 46 -8.97 -7.40 4.72
CA GLN A 46 -9.43 -6.90 6.00
C GLN A 46 -9.56 -5.38 6.01
N ARG A 47 -10.58 -4.89 6.72
CA ARG A 47 -10.69 -3.47 7.11
C ARG A 47 -10.05 -3.30 8.48
N THR A 48 -8.90 -2.64 8.52
CA THR A 48 -8.29 -2.24 9.79
C THR A 48 -8.65 -0.79 10.12
N ALA A 49 -8.21 -0.32 11.28
CA ALA A 49 -8.56 1.01 11.77
C ALA A 49 -7.92 2.15 10.97
N ILE A 50 -6.90 1.86 10.13
CA ILE A 50 -6.07 2.88 9.49
C ILE A 50 -6.01 2.67 7.98
N THR A 51 -5.76 1.45 7.53
CA THR A 51 -5.68 1.12 6.10
C THR A 51 -6.32 -0.25 5.82
N LEU A 52 -6.51 -0.57 4.55
CA LEU A 52 -6.84 -1.93 4.14
C LEU A 52 -5.61 -2.82 4.33
N THR A 53 -5.83 -4.04 4.80
CA THR A 53 -4.75 -5.02 4.93
C THR A 53 -5.15 -6.36 4.35
N VAL A 54 -4.16 -7.18 4.00
CA VAL A 54 -4.34 -8.58 3.63
C VAL A 54 -3.60 -9.49 4.58
N THR A 55 -4.13 -10.70 4.73
CA THR A 55 -3.47 -11.81 5.43
C THR A 55 -3.55 -13.05 4.57
N GLY A 56 -2.50 -13.87 4.56
CA GLY A 56 -2.49 -15.11 3.78
C GLY A 56 -1.09 -15.53 3.43
N GLU A 57 -0.99 -16.38 2.43
CA GLU A 57 0.28 -16.71 1.77
C GLU A 57 0.43 -15.71 0.62
N LEU A 58 1.41 -14.81 0.73
CA LEU A 58 1.76 -13.96 -0.41
C LEU A 58 2.25 -14.85 -1.57
N PRO A 59 2.03 -14.43 -2.82
CA PRO A 59 2.79 -15.00 -3.93
C PRO A 59 4.30 -14.91 -3.60
N GLU A 60 5.05 -15.94 -3.99
CA GLU A 60 6.52 -15.84 -3.89
C GLU A 60 6.96 -14.73 -4.85
N LEU A 61 7.56 -13.67 -4.30
CA LEU A 61 8.28 -12.67 -5.08
C LEU A 61 9.38 -13.39 -5.84
N ASP A 62 9.29 -13.44 -7.16
CA ASP A 62 10.36 -13.98 -7.98
C ASP A 62 11.48 -12.94 -8.03
N GLU A 63 12.59 -13.21 -7.34
CA GLU A 63 13.76 -12.31 -7.33
C GLU A 63 14.30 -12.07 -8.75
N ASP A 64 14.08 -13.00 -9.69
CA ASP A 64 14.45 -12.84 -11.10
C ASP A 64 13.49 -11.88 -11.84
N GLU A 65 12.22 -11.71 -11.40
CA GLU A 65 11.28 -10.72 -11.97
C GLU A 65 11.60 -9.29 -11.49
N LEU A 66 12.20 -9.13 -10.31
CA LEU A 66 12.68 -7.82 -9.83
C LEU A 66 13.83 -7.26 -10.69
N ASP A 67 14.63 -8.13 -11.31
CA ASP A 67 15.70 -7.75 -12.24
C ASP A 67 15.16 -7.48 -13.67
N GLU A 68 13.95 -7.95 -14.01
CA GLU A 68 13.28 -7.75 -15.30
C GLU A 68 12.34 -6.55 -15.35
N VAL A 69 12.21 -5.78 -14.25
CA VAL A 69 11.48 -4.51 -14.25
C VAL A 69 12.05 -3.64 -15.37
N GLU A 70 11.26 -3.38 -16.42
CA GLU A 70 11.71 -2.56 -17.54
C GLU A 70 12.20 -1.22 -16.99
N GLU A 71 13.28 -0.63 -17.54
CA GLU A 71 13.82 0.67 -17.11
C GLU A 71 12.80 1.85 -17.14
N ASN A 72 11.53 1.61 -17.51
CA ASN A 72 10.42 2.57 -17.47
C ASN A 72 9.29 2.22 -16.47
N ASP A 73 9.36 1.10 -15.73
CA ASP A 73 8.34 0.76 -14.72
C ASP A 73 8.79 1.25 -13.33
N GLU A 74 8.71 2.56 -13.14
CA GLU A 74 9.04 3.23 -11.87
C GLU A 74 8.13 2.76 -10.71
N GLU A 75 6.94 2.19 -10.98
CA GLU A 75 5.98 1.75 -9.96
C GLU A 75 6.35 0.37 -9.37
N GLY A 76 6.90 -0.53 -10.20
CA GLY A 76 7.34 -1.87 -9.81
C GLY A 76 8.49 -1.89 -8.77
N GLU A 77 9.23 -0.79 -8.62
CA GLU A 77 10.25 -0.65 -7.58
C GLU A 77 9.66 -0.42 -6.18
N TYR A 78 8.45 0.14 -6.07
CA TYR A 78 7.85 0.53 -4.78
C TYR A 78 6.64 -0.33 -4.40
N TYR A 79 6.02 -1.00 -5.35
CA TYR A 79 4.79 -1.77 -5.16
C TYR A 79 4.85 -3.14 -5.82
N GLU A 80 4.26 -4.12 -5.15
CA GLU A 80 4.00 -5.45 -5.70
C GLU A 80 2.50 -5.59 -6.03
N GLU A 81 2.16 -5.93 -7.27
CA GLU A 81 0.77 -6.19 -7.68
C GLU A 81 0.28 -7.52 -7.08
N LEU A 82 -0.80 -7.46 -6.30
CA LEU A 82 -1.44 -8.65 -5.74
C LEU A 82 -2.55 -9.20 -6.64
N ALA A 83 -3.32 -8.31 -7.26
CA ALA A 83 -4.39 -8.68 -8.18
C ALA A 83 -4.95 -7.49 -8.96
N THR A 84 -5.55 -7.79 -10.12
CA THR A 84 -6.38 -6.87 -10.89
C THR A 84 -7.82 -7.37 -11.03
N PHE A 85 -8.78 -6.45 -11.09
CA PHE A 85 -10.20 -6.81 -11.25
C PHE A 85 -11.02 -5.75 -11.96
N LEU A 86 -12.22 -6.14 -12.40
CA LEU A 86 -13.21 -5.24 -13.00
C LEU A 86 -14.43 -5.12 -12.09
N HIS A 87 -14.90 -3.89 -11.88
CA HIS A 87 -16.18 -3.61 -11.25
C HIS A 87 -16.98 -2.63 -12.12
N LYS A 88 -18.08 -3.11 -12.73
CA LYS A 88 -18.95 -2.32 -13.62
C LYS A 88 -18.18 -1.59 -14.73
N ASP A 89 -17.34 -2.33 -15.44
CA ASP A 89 -16.50 -1.86 -16.56
C ASP A 89 -15.36 -0.90 -16.17
N GLN A 90 -15.17 -0.61 -14.88
CA GLN A 90 -13.99 0.09 -14.36
C GLN A 90 -12.94 -0.92 -13.90
N LYS A 91 -11.70 -0.76 -14.35
CA LYS A 91 -10.55 -1.59 -13.95
C LYS A 91 -9.95 -1.05 -12.65
N TYR A 92 -9.55 -1.96 -11.78
CA TYR A 92 -8.86 -1.69 -10.53
C TYR A 92 -7.65 -2.64 -10.39
N ALA A 93 -6.64 -2.18 -9.66
CA ALA A 93 -5.47 -2.97 -9.26
C ALA A 93 -5.26 -2.84 -7.75
N ILE A 94 -4.77 -3.90 -7.13
CA ILE A 94 -4.48 -4.00 -5.71
C ILE A 94 -2.99 -4.23 -5.57
N TYR A 95 -2.32 -3.37 -4.82
CA TYR A 95 -0.88 -3.48 -4.56
C TYR A 95 -0.59 -3.56 -3.07
N THR A 96 0.52 -4.19 -2.71
CA THR A 96 1.18 -4.01 -1.42
C THR A 96 2.45 -3.18 -1.62
N PRO A 97 2.74 -2.18 -0.76
CA PRO A 97 4.01 -1.48 -0.83
C PRO A 97 5.14 -2.43 -0.42
N LEU A 98 6.26 -2.35 -1.15
CA LEU A 98 7.52 -3.04 -0.82
C LEU A 98 8.24 -2.34 0.34
N ASP A 99 8.08 -1.02 0.43
CA ASP A 99 8.63 -0.20 1.51
C ASP A 99 7.81 -0.28 2.81
N PRO A 100 8.45 -0.06 3.98
CA PRO A 100 7.75 0.00 5.26
C PRO A 100 6.64 1.07 5.28
N PHE A 101 5.41 0.64 5.61
CA PHE A 101 4.27 1.55 5.76
C PHE A 101 4.30 2.30 7.10
N LEU A 102 4.46 3.62 7.05
CA LEU A 102 4.58 4.46 8.25
C LEU A 102 3.23 5.01 8.72
N ILE A 103 2.98 4.90 10.02
CA ILE A 103 1.79 5.46 10.68
C ILE A 103 2.26 6.48 11.72
N PRO A 104 2.41 7.76 11.34
CA PRO A 104 2.92 8.78 12.23
C PRO A 104 1.89 9.10 13.32
N ALA A 105 2.27 8.93 14.59
CA ALA A 105 1.43 9.22 15.74
C ALA A 105 2.17 10.01 16.82
N ARG A 106 1.51 11.04 17.37
CA ARG A 106 1.98 11.81 18.52
C ARG A 106 1.40 11.20 19.80
N LYS A 107 2.27 11.00 20.80
CA LYS A 107 1.81 10.67 22.15
C LYS A 107 1.41 11.96 22.88
N SER A 108 0.13 12.07 23.25
CA SER A 108 -0.35 13.22 24.04
C SER A 108 0.08 13.09 25.51
N ASP A 109 -0.05 14.18 26.28
CA ASP A 109 0.27 14.24 27.71
C ASP A 109 -0.46 13.19 28.56
N ASN A 110 -1.62 12.72 28.12
CA ASN A 110 -2.39 11.68 28.79
C ASN A 110 -1.95 10.24 28.40
N GLY A 111 -0.93 10.12 27.56
CA GLY A 111 -0.37 8.86 27.08
C GLY A 111 -1.08 8.22 25.88
N LYS A 112 -2.17 8.81 25.37
CA LYS A 112 -2.83 8.35 24.14
C LYS A 112 -2.02 8.71 22.90
N LEU A 113 -2.11 7.85 21.89
CA LEU A 113 -1.58 8.09 20.54
C LEU A 113 -2.64 8.78 19.70
N GLU A 114 -2.25 9.86 19.03
CA GLU A 114 -3.06 10.64 18.10
C GLU A 114 -2.35 10.63 16.75
N LEU A 115 -3.04 10.26 15.67
CA LEU A 115 -2.45 10.30 14.33
C LEU A 115 -2.08 11.74 13.97
N LEU A 116 -0.92 11.91 13.35
CA LEU A 116 -0.53 13.20 12.79
C LEU A 116 -1.38 13.49 11.56
N SER A 117 -1.74 14.76 11.37
CA SER A 117 -2.26 15.21 10.07
C SER A 117 -1.14 15.20 9.03
N GLU A 118 -1.53 15.21 7.75
CA GLU A 118 -0.59 15.34 6.62
C GLU A 118 0.33 16.56 6.78
N GLU A 119 -0.22 17.71 7.18
CA GLU A 119 0.55 18.95 7.41
C GLU A 119 1.54 18.84 8.57
N GLU A 120 1.18 18.11 9.64
CA GLU A 120 2.08 17.86 10.77
C GLU A 120 3.19 16.88 10.37
N PHE A 121 2.86 15.87 9.56
CA PHE A 121 3.82 14.88 9.09
C PHE A 121 4.85 15.48 8.13
N GLN A 122 4.41 16.32 7.17
CA GLN A 122 5.32 17.00 6.23
C GLN A 122 6.38 17.86 6.94
N GLN A 123 6.06 18.45 8.09
CA GLN A 123 7.02 19.24 8.87
C GLN A 123 8.13 18.38 9.49
N ILE A 124 7.84 17.11 9.81
CA ILE A 124 8.80 16.20 10.44
C ILE A 124 9.41 15.21 9.45
N GLN A 125 8.84 15.07 8.26
CA GLN A 125 9.27 14.14 7.21
C GLN A 125 10.78 14.23 6.93
N PRO A 126 11.43 15.40 6.81
CA PRO A 126 12.87 15.46 6.58
C PRO A 126 13.71 14.83 7.70
N MET A 127 13.26 14.97 8.96
CA MET A 127 13.93 14.36 10.09
C MET A 127 13.69 12.85 10.14
N VAL A 128 12.46 12.42 9.86
CA VAL A 128 12.10 10.99 9.80
C VAL A 128 12.88 10.27 8.72
N GLN A 129 12.99 10.85 7.51
CA GLN A 129 13.79 10.30 6.41
C GLN A 129 15.25 10.12 6.81
N SER A 130 15.90 11.17 7.33
CA SER A 130 17.29 11.08 7.78
C SER A 130 17.50 9.99 8.85
N MET A 131 16.55 9.82 9.78
CA MET A 131 16.64 8.77 10.79
C MET A 131 16.48 7.37 10.21
N LEU A 132 15.59 7.18 9.23
CA LEU A 132 15.38 5.89 8.57
C LEU A 132 16.56 5.50 7.71
N GLU A 133 17.11 6.44 6.94
CA GLU A 133 18.35 6.24 6.17
C GLU A 133 19.48 5.79 7.10
N ASP A 134 19.72 6.51 8.20
CA ASP A 134 20.74 6.14 9.18
C ASP A 134 20.53 4.73 9.76
N GLN A 135 19.29 4.29 9.97
CA GLN A 135 19.03 2.94 10.51
C GLN A 135 19.12 1.84 9.45
N LEU A 136 18.58 2.05 8.26
CA LEU A 136 18.53 1.05 7.18
C LEU A 136 19.91 0.81 6.58
N PHE A 137 20.73 1.86 6.42
CA PHE A 137 22.08 1.72 5.86
C PHE A 137 23.11 1.21 6.87
N ASN A 138 22.93 1.44 8.17
CA ASN A 138 23.85 0.91 9.19
C ASN A 138 23.75 -0.62 9.38
N ASP A 139 22.62 -1.24 9.03
CA ASP A 139 22.47 -2.71 9.08
C ASP A 139 23.12 -3.40 7.85
N MET A 140 23.60 -2.63 6.86
CA MET A 140 24.27 -3.14 5.65
C MET A 140 25.82 -3.08 5.71
N GLU A 141 26.40 -2.60 6.82
CA GLU A 141 27.87 -2.57 7.08
C GLU A 141 28.34 -3.69 8.02
#